data_AF-A0A3N5ZU97-F1
#
_entry.id   AF-A0A3N5ZU97-F1
#
_cell.length_a   1.000
_cell.length_b   1.000
_cell.length_c   1.000
_cell.angle_alpha   90.00
_cell.angle_beta   90.00
_cell.angle_gamma   90.00
#
_symmetry.space_group_name_H-M   'P 1'
#
loop_
_entity.id
_entity.type
_entity.pdbx_description
1 polymer ?
#
loop_
_entity_poly.entity_id
_entity_poly.type
_entity_poly.pdbx_seq_one_letter_code
_entity_poly.pdbx_strand_id
1 'polypeptide(L)'
;MPREAKLFERFKGSPAKALPKLTVNIPPNWIERAREARKNREAGLARAMQELQQLRVGRPRALVAIKEAEARLRRLLDDWEASYRKECFYNGLRVLLELRREGESER
;
A
#
# COMPACT_ATOMS: atom_id res chain seq x y z
N MET A 1 15.50 -15.43 7.26
CA MET A 1 15.17 -14.23 6.44
C MET A 1 14.12 -13.37 7.14
N PRO A 2 14.17 -12.03 7.06
CA PRO A 2 13.10 -11.19 7.59
C PRO A 2 11.80 -11.51 6.86
N ARG A 3 10.72 -11.74 7.63
CA ARG A 3 9.37 -11.90 7.07
C ARG A 3 8.95 -10.60 6.42
N GLU A 4 8.25 -10.69 5.28
CA GLU A 4 7.71 -9.57 4.49
C GLU A 4 7.29 -8.37 5.36
N ALA A 5 6.32 -8.53 6.26
CA ALA A 5 5.81 -7.45 7.10
C ALA A 5 6.89 -6.72 7.94
N LYS A 6 7.95 -7.41 8.37
CA LYS A 6 9.03 -6.80 9.16
C LYS A 6 9.96 -5.93 8.31
N LEU A 7 10.04 -6.19 7.00
CA LEU A 7 10.95 -5.46 6.12
C LEU A 7 10.45 -4.05 5.82
N PHE A 8 9.16 -3.93 5.46
CA PHE A 8 8.53 -2.64 5.22
C PHE A 8 8.64 -1.72 6.44
N GLU A 9 8.27 -2.22 7.63
CA GLU A 9 8.29 -1.43 8.87
C GLU A 9 9.73 -1.02 9.25
N ARG A 10 10.68 -1.96 9.17
CA ARG A 10 12.09 -1.69 9.50
C ARG A 10 12.68 -0.54 8.70
N PHE A 11 12.31 -0.42 7.42
CA PHE A 11 12.84 0.61 6.53
C PHE A 11 11.86 1.75 6.30
N LYS A 12 10.76 1.81 7.06
CA LYS A 12 9.70 2.84 6.96
C LYS A 12 9.17 3.00 5.52
N GLY A 13 9.11 1.88 4.80
CA GLY A 13 8.68 1.85 3.40
C GLY A 13 9.65 2.49 2.39
N SER A 14 10.92 2.70 2.73
CA SER A 14 11.92 3.26 1.81
C SER A 14 12.81 2.18 1.17
N PRO A 15 12.69 1.93 -0.15
CA PRO A 15 13.56 0.99 -0.86
C PRO A 15 15.04 1.36 -0.79
N ALA A 16 15.35 2.66 -0.92
CA ALA A 16 16.71 3.17 -0.87
C ALA A 16 17.38 2.90 0.49
N LYS A 17 16.65 3.01 1.60
CA LYS A 17 17.18 2.67 2.94
C LYS A 17 17.38 1.16 3.11
N ALA A 18 16.55 0.36 2.47
CA ALA A 18 16.60 -1.10 2.55
C ALA A 18 17.76 -1.69 1.72
N LEU A 19 18.03 -1.12 0.54
CA LEU A 19 18.97 -1.63 -0.46
C LEU A 19 20.37 -1.95 0.12
N PRO A 20 21.08 -1.06 0.83
CA PRO A 20 22.42 -1.35 1.37
C PRO A 20 22.44 -2.45 2.44
N LYS A 21 21.28 -2.77 3.03
CA LYS A 21 21.15 -3.71 4.15
C LYS A 21 20.59 -5.07 3.72
N LEU A 22 20.31 -5.24 2.43
CA LEU A 22 19.75 -6.45 1.86
C LEU A 22 20.76 -7.15 0.96
N THR A 23 20.86 -8.46 1.17
CA THR A 23 21.70 -9.40 0.41
C THR A 23 20.88 -10.44 -0.36
N VAL A 24 19.55 -10.43 -0.20
CA VAL A 24 18.64 -11.46 -0.75
C VAL A 24 17.63 -10.85 -1.71
N ASN A 25 17.17 -11.66 -2.67
CA ASN A 25 16.15 -11.26 -3.63
C ASN A 25 14.79 -11.03 -2.94
N ILE A 26 13.96 -10.15 -3.52
CA ILE A 26 12.57 -9.98 -3.09
C ILE A 26 11.71 -11.01 -3.83
N PRO A 27 11.00 -11.90 -3.12
CA PRO A 27 10.13 -12.88 -3.76
C PRO A 27 8.98 -12.21 -4.54
N PRO A 28 8.68 -12.64 -5.79
CA PRO A 28 7.58 -12.07 -6.58
C PRO A 28 6.22 -12.13 -5.87
N ASN A 29 5.98 -13.20 -5.11
CA ASN A 29 4.74 -13.38 -4.35
C ASN A 29 4.55 -12.35 -3.21
N TRP A 30 5.57 -11.60 -2.81
CA TRP A 30 5.38 -10.49 -1.85
C TRP A 30 4.74 -9.28 -2.51
N ILE A 31 5.14 -8.99 -3.75
CA ILE A 31 4.54 -7.93 -4.57
C ILE A 31 3.10 -8.29 -4.87
N GLU A 32 2.85 -9.53 -5.32
CA GLU A 32 1.48 -9.99 -5.64
C GLU A 32 0.56 -9.96 -4.42
N ARG A 33 1.02 -10.40 -3.23
CA ARG A 33 0.20 -10.32 -2.01
C ARG A 33 -0.08 -8.89 -1.57
N ALA A 34 0.89 -7.98 -1.68
CA ALA A 34 0.68 -6.57 -1.37
C ALA A 34 -0.33 -5.92 -2.34
N ARG A 35 -0.24 -6.27 -3.63
CA ARG A 35 -1.19 -5.85 -4.67
C ARG A 35 -2.58 -6.41 -4.42
N GLU A 36 -2.70 -7.70 -4.13
CA GLU A 36 -3.98 -8.36 -3.83
C GLU A 36 -4.63 -7.73 -2.59
N ALA A 37 -3.86 -7.48 -1.53
CA ALA A 37 -4.33 -6.77 -0.34
C ALA A 37 -4.88 -5.38 -0.69
N ARG A 38 -4.20 -4.61 -1.56
CA ARG A 38 -4.70 -3.33 -2.05
C ARG A 38 -6.01 -3.49 -2.83
N LYS A 39 -6.04 -4.40 -3.81
CA LYS A 39 -7.23 -4.64 -4.66
C LYS A 39 -8.45 -5.07 -3.86
N ASN A 40 -8.28 -5.90 -2.84
CA ASN A 40 -9.37 -6.35 -1.97
C ASN A 40 -10.07 -5.21 -1.21
N ARG A 41 -9.43 -4.04 -1.09
CA ARG A 41 -10.01 -2.84 -0.44
C ARG A 41 -10.78 -1.95 -1.40
N GLU A 42 -10.55 -2.06 -2.71
CA GLU A 42 -11.10 -1.14 -3.73
C GLU A 42 -12.63 -1.18 -3.78
N ALA A 43 -13.23 -2.36 -3.68
CA ALA A 43 -14.69 -2.50 -3.63
C ALA A 43 -15.30 -1.82 -2.39
N GLY A 44 -14.63 -1.93 -1.24
CA GLY A 44 -15.04 -1.26 0.00
C GLY A 44 -14.93 0.26 -0.10
N LEU A 45 -13.84 0.78 -0.69
CA LEU A 45 -13.67 2.21 -0.95
C LEU A 45 -14.76 2.75 -1.87
N ALA A 46 -14.97 2.11 -3.03
CA ALA A 46 -15.95 2.54 -4.02
C ALA A 46 -17.35 2.64 -3.40
N ARG A 47 -17.74 1.62 -2.61
CA ARG A 47 -19.00 1.62 -1.88
C ARG A 47 -19.10 2.76 -0.86
N ALA A 48 -18.05 2.99 -0.06
CA ALA A 48 -18.04 4.06 0.92
C ALA A 48 -18.11 5.45 0.27
N MET A 49 -17.44 5.65 -0.87
CA MET A 49 -17.53 6.88 -1.67
C MET A 49 -18.96 7.10 -2.18
N GLN A 50 -19.59 6.06 -2.72
CA GLN A 50 -20.97 6.12 -3.19
C GLN A 50 -21.95 6.43 -2.05
N GLU A 51 -21.81 5.76 -0.90
CA GLU A 51 -22.64 6.00 0.29
C GLU A 51 -22.53 7.46 0.76
N LEU A 52 -21.32 7.99 0.86
CA LEU A 52 -21.10 9.39 1.22
C LEU A 52 -21.73 10.36 0.22
N GLN A 53 -21.58 10.09 -1.08
CA GLN A 53 -22.18 10.91 -2.13
C GLN A 53 -23.72 10.92 -2.03
N GLN A 54 -24.33 9.75 -1.83
CA GLN A 54 -25.78 9.63 -1.67
C GLN A 54 -26.29 10.35 -0.42
N LEU A 55 -25.57 10.30 0.70
CA LEU A 55 -25.91 11.04 1.91
C LEU A 55 -25.87 12.56 1.69
N ARG A 56 -24.82 13.05 1.02
CA ARG A 56 -24.67 14.49 0.73
C ARG A 56 -25.79 15.02 -0.18
N VAL A 57 -26.20 14.23 -1.18
CA VAL A 57 -27.25 14.62 -2.12
C VAL A 57 -28.66 14.45 -1.52
N GLY A 58 -28.94 13.28 -0.97
CA GLY A 58 -30.29 12.92 -0.52
C GLY A 58 -30.65 13.44 0.88
N ARG A 59 -29.66 13.65 1.75
CA ARG A 59 -29.88 14.06 3.15
C ARG A 59 -28.81 15.07 3.62
N PRO A 60 -28.70 16.25 2.99
CA PRO A 60 -27.64 17.22 3.29
C PRO A 60 -27.61 17.72 4.74
N ARG A 61 -28.75 17.68 5.45
CA ARG A 61 -28.85 18.07 6.87
C ARG A 61 -28.52 16.94 7.86
N ALA A 62 -28.27 15.72 7.38
CA ALA A 62 -27.90 14.58 8.23
C ALA A 62 -26.41 14.64 8.60
N LEU A 63 -25.99 15.73 9.25
CA LEU A 63 -24.58 16.07 9.49
C LEU A 63 -23.82 14.98 10.27
N VAL A 64 -24.46 14.35 11.24
CA VAL A 64 -23.86 13.26 12.03
C VAL A 64 -23.55 12.06 11.14
N ALA A 65 -24.52 11.62 10.33
CA ALA A 65 -24.34 10.49 9.42
C ALA A 65 -23.29 10.77 8.33
N ILE A 66 -23.25 12.01 7.81
CA ILE A 66 -22.20 12.44 6.86
C ILE A 66 -20.83 12.35 7.51
N LYS A 67 -20.67 12.87 8.74
CA LYS A 67 -19.39 12.83 9.47
C LYS A 67 -18.94 11.39 9.76
N GLU A 68 -19.86 10.51 10.11
CA GLU A 68 -19.57 9.08 10.30
C GLU A 68 -19.13 8.40 9.00
N ALA A 69 -19.81 8.69 7.89
CA ALA A 69 -19.45 8.18 6.57
C ALA A 69 -18.07 8.70 6.10
N GLU A 70 -17.75 9.97 6.35
CA GLU A 70 -16.44 10.56 6.09
C GLU A 70 -15.34 9.87 6.91
N ALA A 71 -15.56 9.67 8.20
CA ALA A 71 -14.61 8.97 9.07
C ALA A 71 -14.37 7.53 8.61
N ARG A 72 -15.43 6.82 8.20
CA ARG A 72 -15.33 5.47 7.63
C ARG A 72 -14.54 5.46 6.33
N LEU A 73 -14.85 6.37 5.40
CA LEU A 73 -14.12 6.49 4.14
C LEU A 73 -12.63 6.80 4.40
N ARG A 74 -12.34 7.67 5.36
CA ARG A 74 -10.96 8.01 5.71
C ARG A 74 -10.15 6.79 6.17
N ARG A 75 -10.71 5.97 7.06
CA ARG A 75 -10.05 4.73 7.52
C ARG A 75 -9.75 3.77 6.37
N LEU A 76 -10.72 3.61 5.46
CA LEU A 76 -10.53 2.77 4.27
C LEU A 76 -9.42 3.31 3.35
N LEU A 77 -9.37 4.64 3.15
CA LEU A 77 -8.30 5.29 2.40
C LEU A 77 -6.93 5.06 3.04
N ASP A 78 -6.82 5.23 4.36
CA ASP A 78 -5.56 5.01 5.09
C ASP A 78 -5.10 3.54 4.96
N ASP A 79 -6.04 2.58 5.05
CA ASP A 79 -5.77 1.14 4.86
C ASP A 79 -5.34 0.79 3.42
N TRP A 80 -5.97 1.43 2.42
CA TRP A 80 -5.59 1.29 1.02
C TRP A 80 -4.20 1.87 0.77
N GLU A 81 -3.92 3.05 1.31
CA GLU A 81 -2.61 3.71 1.19
C GLU A 81 -1.51 2.87 1.82
N ALA A 82 -1.74 2.30 3.01
CA ALA A 82 -0.77 1.40 3.66
C ALA A 82 -0.43 0.18 2.78
N SER A 83 -1.44 -0.38 2.09
CA SER A 83 -1.25 -1.50 1.17
C SER A 83 -0.50 -1.08 -0.09
N TYR A 84 -0.86 0.07 -0.66
CA TYR A 84 -0.16 0.67 -1.81
C TYR A 84 1.30 0.96 -1.52
N ARG A 85 1.61 1.57 -0.36
CA ARG A 85 2.99 1.85 0.06
C ARG A 85 3.81 0.57 0.20
N LYS A 86 3.22 -0.53 0.68
CA LYS A 86 3.88 -1.84 0.74
C LYS A 86 4.18 -2.39 -0.65
N GLU A 87 3.22 -2.33 -1.57
CA GLU A 87 3.43 -2.74 -2.97
C GLU A 87 4.57 -1.94 -3.61
N CYS A 88 4.55 -0.61 -3.50
CA CYS A 88 5.60 0.26 -4.03
C CYS A 88 6.97 -0.02 -3.41
N PHE A 89 7.01 -0.28 -2.10
CA PHE A 89 8.25 -0.61 -1.40
C PHE A 89 8.90 -1.87 -1.97
N TYR A 90 8.14 -2.97 -2.12
CA TYR A 90 8.69 -4.22 -2.65
C TYR A 90 9.07 -4.11 -4.13
N ASN A 91 8.24 -3.44 -4.94
CA ASN A 91 8.55 -3.20 -6.35
C ASN A 91 9.85 -2.39 -6.51
N GLY A 92 9.93 -1.23 -5.85
CA GLY A 92 11.11 -0.38 -5.95
C GLY A 92 12.38 -1.07 -5.44
N LEU A 93 12.27 -1.84 -4.36
CA LEU A 93 13.39 -2.58 -3.81
C LEU A 93 13.86 -3.71 -4.73
N ARG A 94 12.94 -4.39 -5.40
CA ARG A 94 13.28 -5.40 -6.41
C ARG A 94 14.07 -4.79 -7.56
N VAL A 95 13.57 -3.69 -8.14
CA VAL A 95 14.25 -2.96 -9.24
C VAL A 95 15.67 -2.56 -8.82
N LEU A 96 15.82 -1.99 -7.62
CA LEU A 96 17.14 -1.58 -7.13
C LEU A 96 18.12 -2.75 -6.93
N LEU A 97 17.62 -3.93 -6.53
CA LEU A 97 18.44 -5.14 -6.40
C LEU A 97 18.82 -5.73 -7.76
N GLU A 98 17.96 -5.62 -8.77
CA GLU A 98 18.26 -6.01 -10.15
C GLU A 98 19.36 -5.11 -10.72
N LEU A 99 19.22 -3.78 -10.61
CA LEU A 99 20.24 -2.82 -11.05
C LEU A 99 21.60 -3.02 -10.36
N ARG A 100 21.60 -3.35 -9.06
CA ARG A 100 22.85 -3.68 -8.35
C ARG A 100 23.55 -4.88 -8.97
N ARG A 101 22.81 -5.94 -9.30
CA ARG A 101 23.40 -7.16 -9.89
C ARG A 101 23.99 -6.88 -11.26
N GLU A 102 23.28 -6.11 -12.08
CA GLU A 102 23.77 -5.68 -13.40
C GLU A 102 25.11 -4.94 -13.27
N GLY A 103 25.19 -3.94 -12.38
CA GLY A 103 26.42 -3.20 -12.14
C GLY A 103 27.55 -4.01 -11.45
N GLU A 104 27.23 -5.10 -10.75
CA GLU A 104 28.21 -6.06 -10.22
C GLU A 104 28.70 -7.03 -11.29
N SER A 105 27.86 -7.40 -12.26
CA SER A 105 28.19 -8.33 -13.35
C SER A 105 28.97 -7.70 -14.51
N GLU A 106 28.96 -6.37 -14.63
CA GLU A 106 29.75 -5.61 -15.61
C GLU A 106 31.20 -5.32 -15.13
N ARG A 107 31.57 -5.75 -13.92
CA ARG A 107 32.94 -5.67 -13.37
C ARG A 107 33.69 -6.98 -13.50
#